data_AF-A6EQR5-F1
#
_entry.id   AF-A6EQR5-F1
#
_cell.length_a   1.000
_cell.length_b   1.000
_cell.length_c   1.000
_cell.angle_alpha   90.00
_cell.angle_beta   90.00
_cell.angle_gamma   90.00
#
_symmetry.space_group_name_H-M   'P 1'
#
loop_
_entity.id
_entity.type
_entity.pdbx_description
1 polymer ?
#
loop_
_entity_poly.entity_id
_entity_poly.type
_entity_poly.pdbx_seq_one_letter_code
_entity_poly.pdbx_strand_id
1 'polypeptide(L)'
;MKKILPIALMFFFASPVFSQVKAITVKGDTINVYENGTWENINSIKEPKMEVDSEVKATVKVDEFNNSKKILTELWTRFGETKTNKTISGYLIRVDDLTVFSIAYSGDLGCLSEYNSTMKVKLTNGEIIEFAQISDTDCGDYPTARFIPVTRDQMKNPTFKEIMNENLSLLKDYDWVTIRINGSEYYTDITPKVSRKMDKPEQFFRQHITSADRE
;
A
#
# COMPACT_ATOMS: atom_id res chain seq x y z
N MET A 1 -22.23 -46.64 64.49
CA MET A 1 -21.07 -46.35 63.62
C MET A 1 -21.26 -47.04 62.27
N LYS A 2 -21.66 -46.30 61.23
CA LYS A 2 -21.47 -46.69 59.83
C LYS A 2 -21.14 -45.41 59.06
N LYS A 3 -19.88 -45.27 58.66
CA LYS A 3 -19.37 -44.15 57.86
C LYS A 3 -19.85 -44.35 56.43
N ILE A 4 -20.66 -43.44 55.90
CA ILE A 4 -20.95 -43.38 54.47
C ILE A 4 -19.92 -42.43 53.87
N LEU A 5 -19.04 -42.96 53.04
CA LEU A 5 -18.02 -42.21 52.30
C LEU A 5 -18.67 -41.71 51.00
N PRO A 6 -18.76 -40.39 50.73
CA PRO A 6 -19.14 -39.94 49.40
C PRO A 6 -17.93 -40.08 48.46
N ILE A 7 -18.09 -40.91 47.43
CA ILE A 7 -17.15 -41.03 46.31
C ILE A 7 -17.20 -39.71 45.53
N ALA A 8 -16.11 -38.95 45.58
CA ALA A 8 -15.93 -37.78 44.72
C ALA A 8 -15.66 -38.27 43.29
N LEU A 9 -16.68 -38.23 42.44
CA LEU A 9 -16.56 -38.48 41.02
C LEU A 9 -15.95 -37.22 40.37
N MET A 10 -14.62 -37.19 40.23
CA MET A 10 -13.93 -36.21 39.38
C MET A 10 -14.31 -36.46 37.92
N PHE A 11 -15.25 -35.66 37.40
CA PHE A 11 -15.40 -35.50 35.96
C PHE A 11 -14.18 -34.74 35.44
N PHE A 12 -13.19 -35.48 34.91
CA PHE A 12 -12.18 -34.92 34.02
C PHE A 12 -12.90 -34.47 32.74
N PHE A 13 -13.18 -33.17 32.64
CA PHE A 13 -13.44 -32.56 31.34
C PHE A 13 -12.13 -32.60 30.55
N ALA A 14 -11.94 -33.65 29.75
CA ALA A 14 -10.95 -33.63 28.68
C ALA A 14 -11.43 -32.61 27.64
N SER A 15 -10.86 -31.41 27.66
CA SER A 15 -10.99 -30.48 26.54
C SER A 15 -10.49 -31.19 25.27
N PRO A 16 -11.20 -31.13 24.14
CA PRO A 16 -10.62 -31.59 22.88
C PRO A 16 -9.41 -30.70 22.59
N VAL A 17 -8.22 -31.31 22.64
CA VAL A 17 -7.02 -30.72 22.07
C VAL A 17 -7.27 -30.73 20.57
N PHE A 18 -7.77 -29.62 20.02
CA PHE A 18 -7.93 -29.50 18.57
C PHE A 18 -6.54 -29.65 17.95
N SER A 19 -6.32 -30.76 17.25
CA SER A 19 -5.08 -31.00 16.52
C SER A 19 -5.00 -29.99 15.38
N GLN A 20 -3.96 -29.18 15.36
CA GLN A 20 -3.66 -28.27 14.25
C GLN A 20 -2.45 -28.78 13.49
N VAL A 21 -2.53 -28.79 12.16
CA VAL A 21 -1.40 -29.16 11.29
C VAL A 21 -0.95 -27.93 10.52
N LYS A 22 0.36 -27.65 10.55
CA LYS A 22 0.96 -26.63 9.69
C LYS A 22 1.10 -27.16 8.27
N ALA A 23 0.58 -26.42 7.29
CA ALA A 23 0.69 -26.75 5.87
C ALA A 23 1.25 -25.57 5.07
N ILE A 24 1.82 -25.86 3.91
CA ILE A 24 2.34 -24.87 2.97
C ILE A 24 1.49 -24.90 1.71
N THR A 25 0.95 -23.74 1.28
CA THR A 25 0.14 -23.64 0.07
C THR A 25 1.02 -23.75 -1.18
N VAL A 26 0.41 -24.00 -2.34
CA VAL A 26 1.12 -24.00 -3.64
C VAL A 26 1.81 -22.66 -3.94
N LYS A 27 1.36 -21.56 -3.30
CA LYS A 27 1.95 -20.22 -3.42
C LYS A 27 3.09 -19.97 -2.42
N GLY A 28 3.36 -20.91 -1.51
CA GLY A 28 4.41 -20.81 -0.49
C GLY A 28 3.94 -20.26 0.86
N ASP A 29 2.64 -20.00 1.05
CA ASP A 29 2.11 -19.47 2.31
C ASP A 29 2.02 -20.56 3.38
N THR A 30 2.29 -20.22 4.64
CA THR A 30 2.09 -21.17 5.75
C THR A 30 0.71 -20.96 6.39
N ILE A 31 -0.07 -22.04 6.51
CA ILE A 31 -1.42 -22.04 7.09
C ILE A 31 -1.51 -23.02 8.27
N ASN A 32 -2.39 -22.72 9.23
CA ASN A 32 -2.87 -23.71 10.19
C ASN A 32 -4.12 -24.36 9.60
N VAL A 33 -4.15 -25.68 9.54
CA VAL A 33 -5.32 -26.46 9.14
C VAL A 33 -5.91 -27.12 10.39
N TYR A 34 -7.20 -26.89 10.59
CA TYR A 34 -7.98 -27.42 11.70
C TYR A 34 -8.70 -28.72 11.29
N GLU A 35 -8.94 -29.63 12.24
CA GLU A 35 -9.63 -30.90 11.98
C GLU A 35 -11.03 -30.74 11.36
N ASN A 36 -11.69 -29.61 11.60
CA ASN A 36 -13.00 -29.28 11.02
C ASN A 36 -12.92 -28.86 9.53
N GLY A 37 -11.74 -28.91 8.90
CA GLY A 37 -11.52 -28.55 7.51
C GLY A 37 -11.42 -27.04 7.26
N THR A 38 -11.42 -26.22 8.30
CA THR A 38 -11.11 -24.79 8.19
C THR A 38 -9.61 -24.55 8.24
N TRP A 39 -9.18 -23.40 7.71
CA TRP A 39 -7.80 -22.96 7.77
C TRP A 39 -7.70 -21.50 8.21
N GLU A 40 -6.53 -21.11 8.69
CA GLU A 40 -6.15 -19.71 8.87
C GLU A 40 -4.74 -19.48 8.34
N ASN A 41 -4.51 -18.30 7.77
CA ASN A 41 -3.16 -17.89 7.37
C ASN A 41 -2.35 -17.52 8.60
N ILE A 42 -1.19 -18.16 8.78
CA ILE A 42 -0.28 -17.85 9.90
C ILE A 42 0.33 -16.44 9.72
N ASN A 43 0.35 -15.93 8.50
CA ASN A 43 0.87 -14.60 8.16
C ASN A 43 -0.17 -13.46 8.26
N SER A 44 -1.33 -13.64 8.90
CA SER A 44 -2.18 -12.50 9.28
C SER A 44 -1.82 -11.92 10.65
N ILE A 45 -0.57 -12.09 11.10
CA ILE A 45 -0.02 -11.16 12.08
C ILE A 45 0.02 -9.82 11.35
N LYS A 46 -1.04 -9.01 11.50
CA LYS A 46 -0.94 -7.58 11.29
C LYS A 46 0.21 -7.17 12.17
N GLU A 47 1.39 -6.92 11.58
CA GLU A 47 2.44 -6.25 12.33
C GLU A 47 1.77 -5.04 12.99
N PRO A 48 1.97 -4.84 14.31
CA PRO A 48 1.37 -3.71 14.99
C PRO A 48 1.68 -2.46 14.18
N LYS A 49 0.65 -1.68 13.83
CA LYS A 49 0.75 -0.42 13.06
C LYS A 49 1.97 0.34 13.58
N MET A 50 3.08 0.24 12.86
CA MET A 50 4.31 0.86 13.30
C MET A 50 4.04 2.35 13.30
N GLU A 51 4.19 3.00 14.46
CA GLU A 51 3.87 4.40 14.66
C GLU A 51 4.56 5.23 13.57
N VAL A 52 3.78 6.06 12.88
CA VAL A 52 4.29 6.92 11.81
C VAL A 52 5.13 8.02 12.45
N ASP A 53 6.44 7.77 12.49
CA ASP A 53 7.47 8.56 13.18
C ASP A 53 7.84 9.88 12.44
N SER A 54 7.25 10.12 11.27
CA SER A 54 7.55 11.29 10.43
C SER A 54 6.26 11.96 9.95
N GLU A 55 6.18 13.26 10.20
CA GLU A 55 5.00 14.09 9.95
C GLU A 55 5.14 14.76 8.58
N VAL A 56 4.74 14.05 7.52
CA VAL A 56 4.57 14.64 6.19
C VAL A 56 3.57 15.79 6.31
N LYS A 57 3.98 17.01 5.97
CA LYS A 57 3.09 18.17 6.04
C LYS A 57 2.00 18.09 4.98
N ALA A 58 0.77 18.44 5.36
CA ALA A 58 -0.36 18.59 4.44
C ALA A 58 -0.85 20.05 4.41
N THR A 59 -1.38 20.47 3.27
CA THR A 59 -2.02 21.77 3.06
C THR A 59 -3.41 21.56 2.52
N VAL A 60 -4.40 22.14 3.20
CA VAL A 60 -5.80 22.11 2.79
C VAL A 60 -6.15 23.41 2.05
N LYS A 61 -6.81 23.28 0.91
CA LYS A 61 -7.46 24.37 0.18
C LYS A 61 -8.91 24.01 -0.05
N VAL A 62 -9.81 24.94 0.25
CA VAL A 62 -11.24 24.80 -0.02
C VAL A 62 -11.58 25.74 -1.17
N ASP A 63 -12.25 25.22 -2.20
CA ASP A 63 -12.74 26.01 -3.31
C ASP A 63 -14.03 26.74 -2.89
N GLU A 64 -14.03 28.07 -2.97
CA GLU A 64 -15.13 28.92 -2.50
C GLU A 64 -16.42 28.78 -3.35
N PHE A 65 -16.33 28.27 -4.59
CA PHE A 65 -17.48 28.18 -5.49
C PHE A 65 -18.24 26.85 -5.36
N ASN A 66 -17.53 25.76 -5.07
CA ASN A 66 -18.11 24.42 -5.04
C ASN A 66 -17.87 23.68 -3.70
N ASN A 67 -17.18 24.32 -2.75
CA ASN A 67 -16.79 23.76 -1.45
C ASN A 67 -15.96 22.46 -1.54
N SER A 68 -15.36 22.16 -2.70
CA SER A 68 -14.48 21.00 -2.86
C SER A 68 -13.23 21.18 -2.00
N LYS A 69 -12.82 20.11 -1.33
CA LYS A 69 -11.65 20.10 -0.46
C LYS A 69 -10.49 19.48 -1.22
N LYS A 70 -9.42 20.27 -1.40
CA LYS A 70 -8.16 19.81 -1.97
C LYS A 70 -7.07 19.75 -0.90
N ILE A 71 -6.50 18.57 -0.71
CA ILE A 71 -5.37 18.33 0.19
C ILE A 71 -4.13 18.06 -0.67
N LEU A 72 -3.03 18.73 -0.36
CA LEU A 72 -1.72 18.46 -0.95
C LEU A 72 -0.71 18.15 0.15
N THR A 73 0.03 17.06 0.03
CA THR A 73 1.18 16.82 0.92
C THR A 73 2.42 17.54 0.39
N GLU A 74 3.42 17.72 1.25
CA GLU A 74 4.71 18.22 0.83
C GLU A 74 5.40 17.31 -0.19
N LEU A 75 6.28 17.92 -1.00
CA LEU A 75 7.08 17.20 -1.99
C LEU A 75 8.24 16.46 -1.32
N TRP A 76 8.20 15.13 -1.40
CA TRP A 76 9.34 14.30 -1.10
C TRP A 76 10.28 14.22 -2.31
N THR A 77 11.42 14.90 -2.22
CA THR A 77 12.42 14.90 -3.29
C THR A 77 13.32 13.68 -3.20
N ARG A 78 13.53 12.99 -4.32
CA ARG A 78 14.50 11.88 -4.46
C ARG A 78 14.27 10.75 -3.45
N PHE A 79 13.00 10.41 -3.18
CA PHE A 79 12.65 9.36 -2.21
C PHE A 79 12.98 7.94 -2.69
N GLY A 80 13.19 7.76 -3.99
CA GLY A 80 13.64 6.50 -4.56
C GLY A 80 14.69 6.72 -5.64
N GLU A 81 15.42 5.66 -5.93
CA GLU A 81 16.45 5.65 -6.97
C GLU A 81 16.47 4.35 -7.79
N THR A 82 17.02 4.47 -9.00
CA THR A 82 17.29 3.34 -9.88
C THR A 82 18.73 2.88 -9.74
N LYS A 83 19.06 1.72 -10.33
CA LYS A 83 20.45 1.22 -10.42
C LYS A 83 21.42 2.19 -11.12
N THR A 84 20.90 3.10 -11.96
CA THR A 84 21.67 4.11 -12.70
C THR A 84 21.64 5.48 -12.01
N ASN A 85 21.29 5.54 -10.72
CA ASN A 85 21.21 6.75 -9.89
C ASN A 85 20.21 7.81 -10.39
N LYS A 86 19.24 7.41 -11.23
CA LYS A 86 18.08 8.26 -11.54
C LYS A 86 17.13 8.22 -10.35
N THR A 87 16.40 9.30 -10.11
CA THR A 87 15.61 9.49 -8.89
C THR A 87 14.15 9.74 -9.19
N ILE A 88 13.29 9.36 -8.25
CA ILE A 88 11.87 9.69 -8.24
C ILE A 88 11.60 10.70 -7.12
N SER A 89 10.75 11.68 -7.40
CA SER A 89 10.20 12.61 -6.42
C SER A 89 8.68 12.60 -6.51
N GLY A 90 7.99 12.95 -5.44
CA GLY A 90 6.54 12.92 -5.50
C GLY A 90 5.84 13.42 -4.24
N TYR A 91 4.52 13.53 -4.37
CA TYR A 91 3.60 13.96 -3.32
C TYR A 91 2.20 13.43 -3.63
N LEU A 92 1.30 13.55 -2.65
CA LEU A 92 -0.10 13.16 -2.76
C LEU A 92 -0.96 14.41 -3.00
N ILE A 93 -1.96 14.23 -3.86
CA ILE A 93 -3.05 15.16 -4.11
C ILE A 93 -4.34 14.40 -3.79
N ARG A 94 -5.19 14.96 -2.94
CA ARG A 94 -6.55 14.47 -2.72
C ARG A 94 -7.54 15.56 -3.04
N VAL A 95 -8.52 15.26 -3.87
CA VAL A 95 -9.67 16.14 -4.15
C VAL A 95 -10.91 15.35 -3.79
N ASP A 96 -11.60 15.78 -2.74
CA ASP A 96 -12.71 15.04 -2.13
C ASP A 96 -12.30 13.59 -1.82
N ASP A 97 -12.90 12.59 -2.49
CA ASP A 97 -12.59 11.17 -2.30
C ASP A 97 -11.57 10.60 -3.28
N LEU A 98 -11.08 11.39 -4.23
CA LEU A 98 -10.07 10.95 -5.20
C LEU A 98 -8.66 11.20 -4.69
N THR A 99 -7.89 10.11 -4.52
CA THR A 99 -6.48 10.17 -4.11
C THR A 99 -5.56 9.86 -5.29
N VAL A 100 -4.61 10.76 -5.53
CA VAL A 100 -3.69 10.71 -6.67
C VAL A 100 -2.27 10.98 -6.18
N PHE A 101 -1.29 10.29 -6.75
CA PHE A 101 0.13 10.52 -6.50
C PHE A 101 0.75 11.23 -7.69
N SER A 102 1.29 12.42 -7.46
CA SER A 102 2.06 13.15 -8.47
C SER A 102 3.52 12.73 -8.35
N ILE A 103 4.08 12.25 -9.45
CA ILE A 103 5.42 11.69 -9.53
C ILE A 103 6.21 12.45 -10.59
N ALA A 104 7.49 12.71 -10.29
CA ALA A 104 8.49 13.22 -11.23
C ALA A 104 9.67 12.25 -11.27
N TYR A 105 10.11 11.89 -12.47
CA TYR A 105 11.26 11.01 -12.69
C TYR A 105 12.41 11.78 -13.34
N SER A 106 13.65 11.54 -12.93
CA SER A 106 14.83 12.28 -13.41
C SER A 106 15.60 11.59 -14.54
N GLY A 107 14.99 10.59 -15.18
CA GLY A 107 15.60 9.84 -16.27
C GLY A 107 14.66 9.75 -17.46
N ASP A 108 15.12 9.08 -18.51
CA ASP A 108 14.38 8.89 -19.73
C ASP A 108 13.50 7.64 -19.65
N LEU A 109 12.21 7.79 -19.99
CA LEU A 109 11.22 6.71 -20.13
C LEU A 109 10.49 6.79 -21.49
N GLY A 110 10.98 7.62 -22.42
CA GLY A 110 10.15 8.19 -23.47
C GLY A 110 9.13 9.14 -22.84
N CYS A 111 7.86 8.98 -23.23
CA CYS A 111 6.74 9.74 -22.67
C CYS A 111 6.08 9.01 -21.49
N LEU A 112 5.63 9.77 -20.50
CA LEU A 112 4.59 9.34 -19.56
C LEU A 112 3.23 9.71 -20.13
N SER A 113 2.67 8.80 -20.93
CA SER A 113 1.46 9.03 -21.71
C SER A 113 0.17 8.76 -20.95
N GLU A 114 -0.83 9.62 -21.18
CA GLU A 114 -2.16 9.50 -20.58
C GLU A 114 -2.78 8.13 -20.85
N TYR A 115 -3.19 7.43 -19.79
CA TYR A 115 -3.79 6.09 -19.80
C TYR A 115 -2.99 4.94 -20.42
N ASN A 116 -1.76 5.20 -20.89
CA ASN A 116 -0.90 4.18 -21.50
C ASN A 116 0.29 3.87 -20.59
N SER A 117 0.83 4.89 -19.93
CA SER A 117 1.85 4.69 -18.89
C SER A 117 1.22 4.16 -17.61
N THR A 118 1.98 3.34 -16.90
CA THR A 118 1.53 2.71 -15.65
C THR A 118 2.61 2.79 -14.60
N MET A 119 2.19 2.85 -13.33
CA MET A 119 3.06 2.67 -12.19
C MET A 119 2.61 1.41 -11.44
N LYS A 120 3.54 0.53 -11.09
CA LYS A 120 3.25 -0.66 -10.28
C LYS A 120 4.07 -0.58 -8.99
N VAL A 121 3.43 -0.81 -7.87
CA VAL A 121 4.06 -0.76 -6.54
C VAL A 121 4.01 -2.15 -5.94
N LYS A 122 5.17 -2.75 -5.74
CA LYS A 122 5.32 -4.01 -5.01
C LYS A 122 5.50 -3.71 -3.53
N LEU A 123 4.65 -4.33 -2.70
CA LEU A 123 4.62 -4.15 -1.25
C LEU A 123 5.43 -5.24 -0.52
N THR A 124 5.72 -4.99 0.75
CA THR A 124 6.44 -5.91 1.65
C THR A 124 5.68 -7.22 1.90
N ASN A 125 4.35 -7.21 1.86
CA ASN A 125 3.52 -8.43 1.91
C ASN A 125 3.49 -9.23 0.58
N GLY A 126 4.18 -8.75 -0.45
CA GLY A 126 4.26 -9.40 -1.77
C GLY A 126 3.16 -8.98 -2.76
N GLU A 127 2.15 -8.21 -2.34
CA GLU A 127 1.12 -7.69 -3.23
C GLU A 127 1.67 -6.65 -4.20
N ILE A 128 1.02 -6.52 -5.36
CA ILE A 128 1.37 -5.54 -6.38
C ILE A 128 0.12 -4.72 -6.71
N ILE A 129 0.21 -3.41 -6.48
CA ILE A 129 -0.84 -2.46 -6.83
C ILE A 129 -0.44 -1.77 -8.13
N GLU A 130 -1.33 -1.81 -9.12
CA GLU A 130 -1.15 -1.12 -10.39
C GLU A 130 -1.96 0.17 -10.45
N PHE A 131 -1.31 1.22 -10.92
CA PHE A 131 -1.81 2.56 -10.99
C PHE A 131 -1.91 3.00 -12.45
N ALA A 132 -3.01 3.64 -12.80
CA ALA A 132 -3.19 4.30 -14.08
C ALA A 132 -2.64 5.72 -14.04
N GLN A 133 -1.96 6.12 -15.11
CA GLN A 133 -1.61 7.52 -15.37
C GLN A 133 -2.88 8.27 -15.85
N ILE A 134 -3.19 9.41 -15.23
CA ILE A 134 -4.41 10.22 -15.49
C ILE A 134 -4.14 11.70 -15.83
N SER A 135 -2.88 12.07 -16.11
CA SER A 135 -2.51 13.44 -16.49
C SER A 135 -2.14 13.52 -17.97
N ASP A 136 -2.13 14.73 -18.52
CA ASP A 136 -1.62 14.98 -19.86
C ASP A 136 -0.26 14.30 -20.10
N THR A 137 -0.05 13.88 -21.34
CA THR A 137 1.18 13.20 -21.74
C THR A 137 2.39 14.13 -21.59
N ASP A 138 3.42 13.67 -20.87
CA ASP A 138 4.66 14.42 -20.66
C ASP A 138 5.85 13.63 -21.24
N CYS A 139 6.56 14.25 -22.19
CA CYS A 139 7.73 13.69 -22.86
C CYS A 139 9.01 14.51 -22.58
N GLY A 140 9.00 15.35 -21.54
CA GLY A 140 10.15 16.16 -21.18
C GLY A 140 11.29 15.34 -20.56
N ASP A 141 12.45 15.98 -20.37
CA ASP A 141 13.65 15.36 -19.78
C ASP A 141 13.46 14.94 -18.31
N TYR A 142 12.43 15.48 -17.65
CA TYR A 142 12.05 15.20 -16.28
C TYR A 142 10.53 14.95 -16.22
N PRO A 143 10.05 13.86 -16.83
CA PRO A 143 8.63 13.72 -17.06
C PRO A 143 7.88 13.61 -15.73
N THR A 144 6.75 14.29 -15.69
CA THR A 144 5.84 14.33 -14.55
C THR A 144 4.52 13.67 -14.89
N ALA A 145 3.94 12.98 -13.92
CA ALA A 145 2.69 12.26 -14.13
C ALA A 145 1.89 12.16 -12.83
N ARG A 146 0.57 12.05 -12.99
CA ARG A 146 -0.37 11.79 -11.90
C ARG A 146 -0.90 10.38 -12.02
N PHE A 147 -0.75 9.61 -10.95
CA PHE A 147 -1.12 8.20 -10.88
C PHE A 147 -2.21 7.98 -9.84
N ILE A 148 -3.28 7.27 -10.22
CA ILE A 148 -4.36 6.84 -9.33
C ILE A 148 -4.19 5.35 -9.01
N PRO A 149 -4.37 4.88 -7.76
CA PRO A 149 -4.13 3.48 -7.37
C PRO A 149 -5.27 2.55 -7.80
N VAL A 150 -5.59 2.56 -9.08
CA VAL A 150 -6.49 1.62 -9.77
C VAL A 150 -6.01 1.48 -11.23
N THR A 151 -6.31 0.36 -11.87
CA THR A 151 -6.04 0.19 -13.30
C THR A 151 -7.01 0.99 -14.16
N ARG A 152 -6.65 1.20 -15.43
CA ARG A 152 -7.52 1.87 -16.41
C ARG A 152 -8.89 1.20 -16.56
N ASP A 153 -8.92 -0.13 -16.53
CA ASP A 153 -10.18 -0.86 -16.65
C ASP A 153 -10.98 -0.81 -15.36
N GLN A 154 -10.32 -0.80 -14.19
CA GLN A 154 -11.00 -0.59 -12.91
C GLN A 154 -11.63 0.81 -12.82
N MET A 155 -11.03 1.86 -13.41
CA MET A 155 -11.65 3.19 -13.46
C MET A 155 -13.00 3.24 -14.20
N LYS A 156 -13.26 2.29 -15.11
CA LYS A 156 -14.55 2.19 -15.82
C LYS A 156 -15.63 1.53 -14.96
N ASN A 157 -15.26 0.92 -13.84
CA ASN A 157 -16.20 0.27 -12.92
C ASN A 157 -16.91 1.32 -12.06
N PRO A 158 -18.25 1.28 -11.93
CA PRO A 158 -19.00 2.15 -11.00
C PRO A 158 -18.50 2.09 -9.55
N THR A 159 -17.91 0.97 -9.12
CA THR A 159 -17.37 0.77 -7.76
C THR A 159 -15.86 1.01 -7.66
N PHE A 160 -15.23 1.69 -8.63
CA PHE A 160 -13.77 1.90 -8.62
C PHE A 160 -13.27 2.58 -7.33
N LYS A 161 -14.10 3.38 -6.68
CA LYS A 161 -13.78 4.03 -5.40
C LYS A 161 -13.54 3.02 -4.27
N GLU A 162 -14.28 1.93 -4.24
CA GLU A 162 -14.09 0.84 -3.27
C GLU A 162 -12.74 0.16 -3.50
N ILE A 163 -12.44 -0.16 -4.76
CA ILE A 163 -11.15 -0.75 -5.17
C ILE A 163 -9.99 0.19 -4.81
N MET A 164 -10.16 1.49 -5.07
CA MET A 164 -9.17 2.51 -4.70
C MET A 164 -8.95 2.53 -3.18
N ASN A 165 -10.01 2.47 -2.37
CA ASN A 165 -9.92 2.48 -0.91
C ASN A 165 -9.25 1.20 -0.36
N GLU A 166 -9.49 0.04 -0.97
CA GLU A 166 -8.78 -1.20 -0.66
C GLU A 166 -7.28 -1.04 -0.94
N ASN A 167 -6.92 -0.56 -2.13
CA ASN A 167 -5.52 -0.32 -2.50
C ASN A 167 -4.85 0.73 -1.59
N LEU A 168 -5.54 1.80 -1.23
CA LEU A 168 -5.04 2.79 -0.27
C LEU A 168 -4.84 2.21 1.12
N SER A 169 -5.66 1.25 1.54
CA SER A 169 -5.49 0.56 2.82
C SER A 169 -4.23 -0.31 2.81
N LEU A 170 -3.98 -1.04 1.72
CA LEU A 170 -2.75 -1.80 1.54
C LEU A 170 -1.51 -0.90 1.53
N LEU A 171 -1.56 0.24 0.84
CA LEU A 171 -0.48 1.24 0.81
C LEU A 171 -0.21 1.90 2.18
N LYS A 172 -1.19 1.87 3.10
CA LYS A 172 -1.03 2.31 4.48
C LYS A 172 -0.44 1.21 5.37
N ASP A 173 -0.86 -0.03 5.16
CA ASP A 173 -0.51 -1.15 6.04
C ASP A 173 0.90 -1.71 5.72
N TYR A 174 1.36 -1.60 4.47
CA TYR A 174 2.61 -2.20 4.01
C TYR A 174 3.53 -1.19 3.33
N ASP A 175 4.82 -1.29 3.64
CA ASP A 175 5.85 -0.49 2.98
C ASP A 175 6.10 -0.98 1.56
N TRP A 176 6.54 -0.07 0.69
CA TRP A 176 6.87 -0.42 -0.69
C TRP A 176 8.32 -0.91 -0.81
N VAL A 177 8.52 -1.91 -1.66
CA VAL A 177 9.83 -2.53 -1.93
C VAL A 177 10.37 -2.10 -3.29
N THR A 178 9.50 -2.02 -4.29
CA THR A 178 9.89 -1.62 -5.64
C THR A 178 8.74 -0.88 -6.32
N ILE A 179 9.07 0.22 -6.97
CA ILE A 179 8.16 0.93 -7.88
C ILE A 179 8.66 0.69 -9.30
N ARG A 180 7.80 0.16 -10.18
CA ARG A 180 8.05 0.11 -11.61
C ARG A 180 7.24 1.19 -12.30
N ILE A 181 7.90 2.03 -13.09
CA ILE A 181 7.22 2.98 -13.99
C ILE A 181 7.46 2.52 -15.43
N ASN A 182 6.37 2.34 -16.18
CA ASN A 182 6.42 2.05 -17.61
C ASN A 182 6.06 3.33 -18.39
N GLY A 183 7.03 3.88 -19.12
CA GLY A 183 6.80 4.91 -20.12
C GLY A 183 6.47 4.31 -21.49
N SER A 184 6.47 5.15 -22.52
CA SER A 184 6.17 4.73 -23.89
C SER A 184 7.26 3.84 -24.51
N GLU A 185 8.52 4.01 -24.09
CA GLU A 185 9.66 3.29 -24.67
C GLU A 185 10.31 2.33 -23.67
N TYR A 186 10.47 2.78 -22.42
CA TYR A 186 11.23 2.04 -21.41
C TYR A 186 10.43 1.86 -20.14
N TYR A 187 10.86 0.89 -19.33
CA TYR A 187 10.47 0.81 -17.94
C TYR A 187 11.69 1.00 -17.04
N THR A 188 11.44 1.45 -15.82
CA THR A 188 12.46 1.53 -14.78
C THR A 188 11.95 0.95 -13.47
N ASP A 189 12.84 0.28 -12.74
CA ASP A 189 12.60 -0.19 -11.39
C ASP A 189 13.33 0.73 -10.41
N ILE A 190 12.61 1.13 -9.37
CA ILE A 190 13.03 2.09 -8.37
C ILE A 190 12.96 1.43 -7.01
N THR A 191 14.00 1.62 -6.20
CA THR A 191 14.09 1.17 -4.82
C THR A 191 14.17 2.37 -3.85
N PRO A 192 13.82 2.18 -2.56
CA PRO A 192 13.86 3.29 -1.60
C PRO A 192 15.27 3.88 -1.46
N LYS A 193 15.35 5.21 -1.37
CA LYS A 193 16.64 5.94 -1.25
C LYS A 193 16.72 6.65 0.09
N VAL A 194 17.42 6.05 1.05
CA VAL A 194 17.63 6.64 2.37
C VAL A 194 18.52 7.87 2.26
N SER A 195 18.16 8.95 2.96
CA SER A 195 18.92 10.19 3.01
C SER A 195 18.82 10.87 4.38
N ARG A 196 19.67 11.87 4.63
CA ARG A 196 19.60 12.66 5.88
C ARG A 196 18.27 13.37 6.10
N LYS A 197 17.53 13.67 5.02
CA LYS A 197 16.23 14.35 5.08
C LYS A 197 15.06 13.37 5.12
N MET A 198 15.31 12.08 4.90
CA MET A 198 14.30 11.05 4.72
C MET A 198 14.93 9.70 5.04
N ASP A 199 14.75 9.29 6.28
CA ASP A 199 15.29 8.06 6.84
C ASP A 199 14.44 6.82 6.48
N LYS A 200 13.13 7.01 6.26
CA LYS A 200 12.15 5.95 5.93
C LYS A 200 11.43 6.17 4.58
N PRO A 201 12.16 6.25 3.44
CA PRO A 201 11.57 6.44 2.11
C PRO A 201 10.55 5.36 1.70
N GLU A 202 10.72 4.13 2.19
CA GLU A 202 9.83 2.98 1.99
C GLU A 202 8.42 3.20 2.55
N GLN A 203 8.25 4.23 3.40
CA GLN A 203 6.97 4.62 3.97
C GLN A 203 6.28 5.76 3.21
N PHE A 204 6.80 6.17 2.03
CA PHE A 204 6.25 7.28 1.24
C PHE A 204 4.72 7.26 1.17
N PHE A 205 4.13 6.17 0.69
CA PHE A 205 2.67 6.05 0.55
C PHE A 205 1.96 6.13 1.91
N ARG A 206 2.39 5.34 2.89
CA ARG A 206 1.82 5.33 4.24
C ARG A 206 1.78 6.72 4.86
N GLN A 207 2.91 7.43 4.86
CA GLN A 207 3.01 8.74 5.50
C GLN A 207 2.16 9.78 4.77
N HIS A 208 2.18 9.79 3.43
CA HIS A 208 1.41 10.73 2.64
C HIS A 208 -0.10 10.53 2.79
N ILE A 209 -0.56 9.28 2.72
CA ILE A 209 -1.98 8.96 2.91
C ILE A 209 -2.41 9.27 4.34
N THR A 210 -1.63 8.88 5.34
CA THR A 210 -1.94 9.13 6.76
C THR A 210 -2.01 10.63 7.07
N SER A 211 -1.09 11.43 6.54
CA SER A 211 -1.15 12.88 6.70
C SER A 211 -2.40 13.48 6.05
N ALA A 212 -2.77 13.04 4.86
CA ALA A 212 -3.99 13.50 4.22
C ALA A 212 -5.28 13.03 4.91
N ASP A 213 -5.26 11.88 5.62
CA ASP A 213 -6.40 11.37 6.39
C ASP A 213 -6.64 12.15 7.70
N ARG A 214 -5.65 12.93 8.18
CA ARG A 214 -5.76 13.74 9.41
C ARG A 214 -6.41 15.11 9.19
N GLU A 215 -6.49 15.57 7.95
CA GLU A 215 -7.00 16.88 7.56
C GLU A 215 -8.51 16.88 7.33
#